data_AF-A0A925TV87-F1
#
_entry.id   AF-A0A925TV87-F1
#
_cell.length_a   1.000
_cell.length_b   1.000
_cell.length_c   1.000
_cell.angle_alpha   90.00
_cell.angle_beta   90.00
_cell.angle_gamma   90.00
#
_symmetry.space_group_name_H-M   'P 1'
#
loop_
_entity.id
_entity.type
_entity.pdbx_description
1 polymer ?
#
loop_
_entity_poly.entity_id
_entity_poly.type
_entity_poly.pdbx_seq_one_letter_code
_entity_poly.pdbx_strand_id
1 'polypeptide(L)' 'TGNLDPETSDDIMKLLHQLNREYKTAILMATHNYDILRKFPNKIMRCAGGKVIMEETTATVQ' A
#
# COMPACT_ATOMS: atom_id res chain seq x y z
N THR A 1 -10.74 -7.50 -6.71
CA THR A 1 -11.30 -6.89 -7.94
C THR A 1 -10.17 -6.17 -8.65
N GLY A 2 -9.58 -6.83 -9.65
CA GLY A 2 -8.38 -6.41 -10.36
C GLY A 2 -8.72 -5.82 -11.73
N ASN A 3 -9.17 -4.57 -11.74
CA ASN A 3 -9.36 -3.77 -12.97
C ASN A 3 -8.62 -2.43 -12.86
N LEU A 4 -7.55 -2.42 -12.08
CA LEU A 4 -6.68 -1.29 -11.86
C LEU A 4 -5.34 -1.74 -12.40
N ASP A 5 -5.08 -1.35 -13.65
CA ASP A 5 -3.80 -1.63 -14.29
C ASP A 5 -2.67 -1.07 -13.42
N PRO A 6 -1.50 -1.73 -13.37
CA PRO A 6 -0.41 -1.34 -12.48
C PRO A 6 0.02 0.13 -12.64
N GLU A 7 -0.06 0.68 -13.86
CA GLU A 7 0.23 2.08 -14.18
C GLU A 7 -0.78 3.03 -13.51
N THR A 8 -2.07 2.83 -13.75
CA THR A 8 -3.15 3.62 -13.14
C THR A 8 -3.12 3.53 -11.61
N SER A 9 -2.77 2.35 -11.07
CA SER A 9 -2.65 2.12 -9.62
C SER A 9 -1.54 2.97 -8.99
N ASP A 10 -0.39 3.10 -9.67
CA ASP A 10 0.73 3.90 -9.18
C ASP A 10 0.35 5.38 -9.08
N ASP A 11 -0.36 5.92 -10.07
CA ASP A 11 -0.77 7.32 -10.08
C ASP A 11 -1.83 7.63 -9.01
N ILE A 12 -2.77 6.70 -8.79
CA ILE A 12 -3.70 6.79 -7.66
C ILE A 12 -2.92 6.78 -6.34
N MET A 13 -1.92 5.91 -6.18
CA MET A 13 -1.12 5.85 -4.97
C MET A 13 -0.33 7.15 -4.71
N LYS A 14 0.24 7.76 -5.75
CA LYS A 14 0.90 9.08 -5.66
C LYS A 14 -0.07 10.16 -5.22
N LEU A 15 -1.26 10.21 -5.82
CA LEU A 15 -2.31 11.17 -5.46
C LEU A 15 -2.74 10.99 -3.99
N LEU A 16 -2.98 9.75 -3.57
CA LEU A 16 -3.33 9.42 -2.19
C LEU A 16 -2.22 9.87 -1.22
N HIS A 17 -0.95 9.62 -1.52
CA HIS A 17 0.16 10.12 -0.71
C HIS A 17 0.23 11.64 -0.65
N GLN A 18 -0.03 12.34 -1.77
CA GLN A 18 -0.10 13.79 -1.79
C GLN A 18 -1.21 14.31 -0.86
N LEU A 19 -2.41 13.72 -0.94
CA LEU A 19 -3.53 14.09 -0.08
C LEU A 19 -3.22 13.86 1.40
N ASN A 20 -2.62 12.72 1.76
CA ASN A 20 -2.17 12.48 3.13
C ASN A 20 -1.16 13.54 3.60
N ARG A 21 -0.19 13.91 2.74
CA ARG A 21 0.84 14.88 3.09
C ARG A 21 0.28 16.28 3.31
N GLU A 22 -0.65 16.69 2.45
CA GLU A 22 -1.26 18.02 2.40
C GLU A 22 -2.34 18.19 3.49
N TYR A 23 -3.25 17.23 3.62
CA TYR A 23 -4.42 17.33 4.49
C TYR A 23 -4.32 16.51 5.79
N LYS A 24 -3.21 15.77 5.99
CA LYS A 24 -3.01 14.87 7.15
C LYS A 24 -4.10 13.80 7.32
N THR A 25 -4.70 13.39 6.20
CA THR A 25 -5.75 12.38 6.18
C THR A 25 -5.20 10.96 6.33
N ALA A 26 -5.83 10.12 7.16
CA ALA A 26 -5.46 8.71 7.25
C ALA A 26 -5.93 7.94 6.01
N ILE A 27 -5.09 7.04 5.49
CA ILE A 27 -5.37 6.25 4.30
C ILE A 27 -5.21 4.77 4.64
N LEU A 28 -6.26 3.99 4.39
CA LEU A 28 -6.26 2.53 4.52
C LEU A 28 -6.51 1.94 3.14
N MET A 29 -5.56 1.14 2.64
CA MET A 29 -5.66 0.47 1.35
C MET A 29 -5.57 -1.04 1.54
N ALA A 30 -6.51 -1.76 0.94
CA ALA A 30 -6.44 -3.21 0.79
C ALA A 30 -6.12 -3.55 -0.66
N THR A 31 -5.03 -4.27 -0.89
CA THR A 31 -4.61 -4.70 -2.23
C THR A 31 -4.10 -6.13 -2.20
N HIS A 32 -4.23 -6.82 -3.33
CA HIS A 32 -3.59 -8.12 -3.58
C HIS A 32 -2.32 -7.97 -4.44
N ASN A 33 -2.01 -6.74 -4.87
CA ASN A 33 -0.84 -6.42 -5.66
C ASN A 33 0.35 -6.10 -4.75
N TYR A 34 1.31 -7.03 -4.68
CA TYR A 34 2.52 -6.90 -3.87
C TYR A 34 3.53 -5.90 -4.42
N ASP A 35 3.50 -5.57 -5.72
CA ASP A 35 4.43 -4.62 -6.32
C ASP A 35 4.20 -3.21 -5.79
N ILE A 36 2.93 -2.85 -5.55
CA ILE A 36 2.54 -1.57 -4.93
C ILE A 36 3.13 -1.48 -3.52
N LEU A 37 3.12 -2.57 -2.76
CA LEU A 37 3.69 -2.60 -1.40
C LEU A 37 5.20 -2.36 -1.40
N ARG A 38 5.91 -2.85 -2.42
CA ARG A 38 7.35 -2.61 -2.61
C ARG A 38 7.65 -1.17 -3.02
N LYS A 39 6.84 -0.60 -3.92
CA LYS A 39 6.99 0.78 -4.41
C LYS A 39 6.66 1.83 -3.34
N PHE A 40 5.70 1.54 -2.45
CA PHE A 40 5.22 2.46 -1.42
C PHE A 40 5.35 1.83 -0.02
N PRO A 41 6.58 1.67 0.50
CA PRO A 41 6.82 1.03 1.78
C PRO A 41 6.17 1.82 2.91
N ASN A 42 5.23 1.18 3.60
CA ASN A 42 4.50 1.73 4.74
C ASN A 42 4.20 0.60 5.74
N LYS A 43 3.36 0.86 6.75
CA LYS A 43 2.85 -0.20 7.63
C LYS A 43 2.00 -1.17 6.81
N ILE A 44 2.41 -2.43 6.76
CA ILE A 44 1.72 -3.49 6.03
C ILE A 44 1.04 -4.41 7.03
N MET A 45 -0.24 -4.71 6.79
CA MET A 45 -0.99 -5.72 7.53
C MET A 45 -1.41 -6.82 6.56
N ARG A 46 -1.00 -8.06 6.84
CA ARG A 46 -1.36 -9.21 6.03
C ARG A 46 -2.59 -9.89 6.61
N CYS A 47 -3.62 -10.05 5.79
CA CYS A 47 -4.80 -10.84 6.13
C CYS A 47 -4.61 -12.26 5.57
N ALA A 48 -4.44 -13.26 6.43
CA ALA A 48 -4.25 -14.66 6.03
C ALA A 48 -4.95 -15.62 7.01
N GLY A 49 -5.66 -16.62 6.48
CA GLY A 49 -6.30 -17.65 7.30
C GLY A 49 -7.31 -17.10 8.32
N GLY A 50 -8.03 -16.03 7.97
CA GLY A 50 -8.98 -15.36 8.87
C GLY A 50 -8.34 -14.52 9.97
N LYS A 51 -7.02 -14.34 9.96
CA LYS A 51 -6.27 -13.52 10.92
C LYS A 51 -5.64 -12.32 10.22
N VAL A 52 -5.46 -11.23 10.96
CA VAL A 52 -4.70 -10.05 10.53
C VAL A 52 -3.38 -10.02 11.29
N ILE A 53 -2.27 -10.00 10.57
CA ILE A 53 -0.91 -10.06 11.12
C ILE A 53 -0.19 -8.79 10.69
N MET A 54 0.43 -8.09 11.64
CA MET A 54 1.34 -6.99 11.33
C MET A 54 2.58 -7.55 10.67
N GLU A 55 2.92 -7.04 9.50
CA GLU A 55 4.16 -7.40 8.82
C GLU A 55 5.19 -6.29 9.10
N GLU A 56 6.30 -6.65 9.74
CA GLU A 56 7.41 -5.73 9.91
C GLU A 56 8.09 -5.54 8.57
N THR A 57 7.86 -4.41 7.93
CA THR A 57 8.57 -4.04 6.71
C THR A 57 10.03 -3.75 7.07
N THR A 58 10.88 -4.79 7.08
CA THR A 58 12.33 -4.59 7.07
C THR A 58 12.69 -3.99 5.72
N ALA A 59 12.96 -2.69 5.68
CA ALA A 59 13.58 -2.05 4.54
C ALA A 59 14.99 -2.62 4.38
N THR A 60 15.12 -3.77 3.72
CA THR A 60 16.40 -4.27 3.27
C THR A 60 16.81 -3.42 2.09
N VAL A 61 17.58 -2.36 2.38
CA VAL A 61 18.44 -1.70 1.41
C VAL A 61 19.38 -2.77 0.83
N GLN A 62 19.22 -3.07 -0.46
CA GLN A 62 20.27 -3.66 -1.27
C GLN A 62 20.99 -2.52 -2.00
#